data_AF-X0APS2-F1
#
_entry.id   AF-X0APS2-F1
#
_cell.length_a   1.000
_cell.length_b   1.000
_cell.length_c   1.000
_cell.angle_alpha   90.00
_cell.angle_beta   90.00
_cell.angle_gamma   90.00
#
_symmetry.space_group_name_H-M   'P 1'
#
loop_
_entity.id
_entity.type
_entity.pdbx_description
1 polymer ?
#
loop_
_entity_poly.entity_id
_entity_poly.type
_entity_poly.pdbx_seq_one_letter_code
_entity_poly.pdbx_strand_id
1 'polypeptide(L)'
;MDDTTQFSTYLARDRSVNITDIFDEEKCRNVLVRYCAHIPRNYQYRDGIRLVFLVLRDHLGDEFLGYAGGVLYEMIEVDCHHSDDPGAAFQRWRHDHLNRHV
;
A
#
# COMPACT_ATOMS: atom_id res chain seq x y z
N MET A 1 -3.98 -48.62 23.21
CA MET A 1 -3.25 -48.20 21.99
C MET A 1 -4.23 -47.66 20.94
N ASP A 2 -5.13 -46.80 21.43
CA ASP A 2 -5.60 -45.49 20.97
C ASP A 2 -4.75 -44.79 19.89
N ASP A 3 -5.03 -45.10 18.62
CA ASP A 3 -4.42 -44.50 17.43
C ASP A 3 -5.35 -43.48 16.72
N THR A 4 -6.36 -42.96 17.42
CA THR A 4 -7.36 -42.04 16.84
C THR A 4 -7.12 -40.57 17.24
N THR A 5 -6.20 -40.31 18.17
CA THR A 5 -5.95 -38.96 18.70
C THR A 5 -4.94 -38.17 17.88
N GLN A 6 -4.14 -38.83 17.01
CA GLN A 6 -3.10 -38.17 16.22
C GLN A 6 -3.59 -37.54 14.92
N PHE A 7 -4.73 -37.99 14.36
CA PHE A 7 -5.28 -37.40 13.14
C PHE A 7 -6.06 -36.09 13.37
N SER A 8 -6.46 -35.82 14.61
CA SER A 8 -7.28 -34.64 14.97
C SER A 8 -6.45 -33.36 15.09
N THR A 9 -5.14 -33.46 15.35
CA THR A 9 -4.26 -32.30 15.56
C THR A 9 -3.75 -31.65 14.28
N TYR A 10 -3.79 -32.35 13.13
CA TYR A 10 -3.37 -31.79 11.83
C TYR A 10 -4.45 -30.93 11.16
N LEU A 11 -5.71 -31.05 11.57
CA LEU A 11 -6.82 -30.21 11.07
C LEU A 11 -7.06 -28.94 11.91
N ALA A 12 -6.34 -28.78 13.03
CA ALA A 12 -6.54 -27.68 13.98
C ALA A 12 -5.53 -26.53 13.82
N ARG A 13 -4.88 -26.41 12.66
CA ARG A 13 -3.95 -25.32 12.38
C ARG A 13 -4.32 -24.55 11.12
N ASP A 14 -5.62 -24.42 10.88
CA ASP A 14 -6.16 -23.25 10.18
C ASP A 14 -6.05 -22.04 11.13
N ARG A 15 -4.81 -21.62 11.43
CA ARG A 15 -4.60 -20.24 11.84
C ARG A 15 -5.02 -19.47 10.61
N SER A 16 -6.18 -18.81 10.65
CA SER A 16 -6.46 -17.70 9.75
C SER A 16 -5.28 -16.75 9.88
N VAL A 17 -4.29 -16.88 9.01
CA VAL A 17 -3.18 -15.95 8.97
C VAL A 17 -3.86 -14.65 8.60
N ASN A 18 -3.91 -13.70 9.55
CA ASN A 18 -4.51 -12.42 9.23
C ASN A 18 -3.68 -11.88 8.07
N ILE A 19 -4.34 -11.49 6.98
CA ILE A 19 -3.67 -10.99 5.79
C ILE A 19 -2.78 -9.77 6.11
N THR A 20 -3.08 -9.06 7.20
CA THR A 20 -2.25 -7.99 7.79
C THR A 20 -0.90 -8.49 8.31
N ASP A 21 -0.81 -9.73 8.77
CA ASP A 21 0.45 -10.34 9.24
C ASP A 21 1.35 -10.78 8.06
N ILE A 22 0.78 -10.85 6.85
CA ILE A 22 1.47 -11.20 5.60
C ILE A 22 1.90 -9.95 4.84
N PHE A 23 1.13 -8.86 4.96
CA PHE A 23 1.39 -7.62 4.26
C PHE A 23 2.68 -6.95 4.75
N ASP A 24 3.68 -6.88 3.86
CA ASP A 24 4.93 -6.19 4.12
C ASP A 24 4.79 -4.69 3.82
N GLU A 25 4.46 -3.92 4.85
CA GLU A 25 4.28 -2.48 4.77
C GLU A 25 5.58 -1.76 4.37
N GLU A 26 6.74 -2.21 4.87
CA GLU A 26 8.04 -1.59 4.57
C GLU A 26 8.38 -1.75 3.08
N LYS A 27 8.16 -2.95 2.52
CA LYS A 27 8.25 -3.18 1.08
C LYS A 27 7.31 -2.27 0.30
N CYS A 28 6.06 -2.11 0.74
CA CYS A 28 5.11 -1.21 0.10
C CYS A 28 5.62 0.25 0.08
N ARG A 29 6.09 0.77 1.21
CA ARG A 29 6.68 2.12 1.30
C ARG A 29 7.88 2.27 0.37
N ASN A 30 8.76 1.28 0.31
CA ASN A 30 9.92 1.29 -0.60
C ASN A 30 9.53 1.33 -2.09
N VAL A 31 8.50 0.58 -2.49
CA VAL A 31 7.96 0.62 -3.86
C VAL A 31 7.39 2.01 -4.15
N LEU A 32 6.59 2.56 -3.24
CA LEU A 32 5.98 3.88 -3.37
C LEU A 32 7.02 4.99 -3.54
N VAL A 33 8.05 5.03 -2.68
CA VAL A 33 9.14 6.02 -2.78
C VAL A 33 9.85 5.94 -4.13
N ARG A 34 10.17 4.73 -4.61
CA ARG A 34 10.88 4.55 -5.88
C ARG A 34 10.03 4.98 -7.08
N TYR A 35 8.76 4.57 -7.13
CA TYR A 35 7.94 4.78 -8.33
C TYR A 35 7.26 6.15 -8.38
N CYS A 36 6.86 6.72 -7.24
CA CYS A 36 6.24 8.04 -7.23
C CYS A 36 7.18 9.14 -7.73
N ALA A 37 8.49 8.98 -7.57
CA ALA A 37 9.50 9.89 -8.14
C ALA A 37 9.50 9.91 -9.69
N HIS A 38 9.07 8.82 -10.33
CA HIS A 38 9.06 8.69 -11.78
C HIS A 38 7.75 9.13 -12.44
N ILE A 39 6.70 9.41 -11.66
CA ILE A 39 5.43 9.85 -12.22
C ILE A 39 5.56 11.31 -12.69
N PRO A 40 5.21 11.62 -13.95
CA PRO A 40 5.38 12.96 -14.50
C PRO A 40 4.74 14.03 -13.63
N ARG A 41 5.45 15.15 -13.43
CA ARG A 41 5.03 16.21 -12.51
C ARG A 41 3.71 16.89 -12.89
N ASN A 42 3.32 16.81 -14.16
CA ASN A 42 2.08 17.37 -14.70
C ASN A 42 0.87 16.43 -14.56
N TYR A 43 1.04 15.22 -14.03
CA TYR A 43 -0.08 14.32 -13.80
C TYR A 43 -0.92 14.79 -12.61
N GLN A 44 -2.21 14.99 -12.87
CA GLN A 44 -3.19 15.22 -11.82
C GLN A 44 -3.29 13.99 -10.92
N TYR A 45 -3.74 14.21 -9.68
CA TYR A 45 -3.97 13.13 -8.70
C TYR A 45 -4.67 11.90 -9.28
N ARG A 46 -5.76 12.08 -10.02
CA ARG A 46 -6.57 10.99 -10.60
C ARG A 46 -5.78 10.10 -11.58
N ASP A 47 -4.89 10.69 -12.36
CA ASP A 47 -4.11 9.96 -13.37
C ASP A 47 -2.86 9.36 -12.74
N GLY A 48 -2.21 10.10 -11.83
CA GLY A 48 -1.05 9.63 -11.08
C GLY A 48 -1.38 8.41 -10.22
N ILE A 49 -2.48 8.47 -9.47
CA ILE A 49 -2.86 7.40 -8.55
C ILE A 49 -3.13 6.08 -9.29
N ARG A 50 -3.73 6.14 -10.49
CA ARG A 50 -3.96 4.95 -11.33
C ARG A 50 -2.66 4.25 -11.70
N LEU A 51 -1.62 5.01 -12.05
CA LEU A 51 -0.31 4.45 -12.34
C LEU A 51 0.32 3.82 -11.10
N VAL A 52 0.20 4.46 -9.93
CA VAL A 52 0.70 3.91 -8.67
C VAL A 52 0.04 2.57 -8.35
N PHE A 53 -1.29 2.46 -8.47
CA PHE A 53 -1.99 1.20 -8.22
C PHE A 53 -1.60 0.08 -9.19
N LEU A 54 -1.29 0.39 -10.45
CA LEU A 54 -0.76 -0.60 -11.40
C LEU A 54 0.60 -1.13 -10.96
N VAL A 55 1.49 -0.26 -10.49
CA VAL A 55 2.80 -0.65 -9.95
C VAL A 55 2.65 -1.47 -8.67
N LEU A 56 1.80 -1.02 -7.73
CA LEU A 56 1.58 -1.75 -6.48
C LEU A 56 1.06 -3.16 -6.73
N ARG A 57 0.16 -3.32 -7.70
CA ARG A 57 -0.33 -4.63 -8.12
C ARG A 57 0.79 -5.53 -8.61
N ASP A 58 1.68 -5.01 -9.43
CA ASP A 58 2.80 -5.77 -10.00
C ASP A 58 3.81 -6.23 -8.94
N HIS A 59 4.02 -5.43 -7.89
CA HIS A 59 5.01 -5.70 -6.85
C HIS A 59 4.49 -6.46 -5.63
N LEU A 60 3.21 -6.27 -5.31
CA LEU A 60 2.59 -6.78 -4.08
C LEU A 60 1.56 -7.86 -4.38
N GLY A 61 0.80 -7.75 -5.46
CA GLY A 61 -0.36 -8.60 -5.75
C GLY A 61 -1.68 -7.87 -5.54
N ASP A 62 -2.73 -8.34 -6.22
CA ASP A 62 -4.07 -7.75 -6.19
C ASP A 62 -4.70 -7.82 -4.78
N GLU A 63 -4.42 -8.90 -4.05
CA GLU A 63 -4.93 -9.16 -2.70
C GLU A 63 -4.46 -8.13 -1.65
N PHE A 64 -3.35 -7.43 -1.93
CA PHE A 64 -2.78 -6.44 -1.02
C PHE A 64 -3.05 -4.99 -1.42
N LEU A 65 -3.74 -4.75 -2.53
CA LEU A 65 -3.98 -3.39 -3.04
C LEU A 65 -4.77 -2.51 -2.06
N GLY A 66 -5.69 -3.10 -1.29
CA GLY A 66 -6.43 -2.36 -0.25
C GLY A 66 -5.49 -1.80 0.83
N TYR A 67 -4.57 -2.64 1.32
CA TYR A 67 -3.57 -2.25 2.33
C TYR A 67 -2.55 -1.27 1.76
N ALA A 68 -2.05 -1.54 0.57
CA ALA A 68 -1.11 -0.67 -0.13
C ALA A 68 -1.70 0.72 -0.41
N GLY A 69 -3.02 0.78 -0.70
CA GLY A 69 -3.76 2.02 -0.79
C GLY A 69 -3.74 2.81 0.51
N GLY A 70 -3.96 2.14 1.66
CA GLY A 70 -3.87 2.76 2.99
C GLY A 70 -2.52 3.43 3.24
N VAL A 71 -1.42 2.71 2.98
CA VAL A 71 -0.04 3.23 3.11
C VAL A 71 0.17 4.45 2.22
N LEU A 72 -0.30 4.39 0.97
CA LEU A 72 -0.21 5.50 0.02
C LEU A 72 -0.96 6.74 0.50
N TYR A 73 -2.19 6.58 1.02
CA TYR A 73 -2.95 7.70 1.58
C TYR A 73 -2.26 8.30 2.80
N GLU A 74 -1.75 7.46 3.70
CA GLU A 74 -0.98 7.92 4.86
C GLU A 74 0.26 8.72 4.42
N MET A 75 1.00 8.26 3.41
CA MET A 75 2.14 9.01 2.87
C MET A 75 1.73 10.35 2.22
N ILE A 76 0.59 10.38 1.51
CA ILE A 76 0.04 11.63 0.95
C ILE A 76 -0.35 12.60 2.06
N GLU A 77 -0.87 12.13 3.19
CA GLU A 77 -1.30 13.00 4.29
C GLU A 77 -0.15 13.41 5.24
N VAL A 78 0.73 12.47 5.60
CA VAL A 78 1.72 12.58 6.68
C VAL A 78 3.12 12.97 6.19
N ASP A 79 3.59 12.43 5.08
CA ASP A 79 4.96 12.67 4.59
C ASP A 79 5.15 14.11 4.07
N CYS A 80 4.04 14.80 3.85
CA CYS A 80 3.98 16.23 3.59
C CYS A 80 4.47 17.11 4.76
N HIS A 81 4.59 16.58 5.98
CA HIS A 81 5.10 17.33 7.14
C HIS A 81 6.62 17.26 7.29
N HIS A 82 7.31 16.35 6.59
CA HIS A 82 8.72 16.02 6.83
C HIS A 82 9.66 16.36 5.66
N SER A 83 9.13 16.88 4.56
CA SER A 83 9.92 17.29 3.39
C SER A 83 9.68 18.77 3.08
N ASP A 84 10.75 19.55 2.96
CA ASP A 84 10.70 20.95 2.50
C ASP A 84 10.70 21.06 0.96
N ASP A 85 10.57 19.95 0.23
CA ASP A 85 10.46 19.94 -1.23
C ASP A 85 8.99 20.04 -1.68
N PRO A 86 8.48 21.24 -2.04
CA PRO A 86 7.13 21.40 -2.58
C PRO A 86 6.90 20.62 -3.89
N GLY A 87 7.98 20.11 -4.50
CA GLY A 87 7.95 19.24 -5.67
C GLY A 87 7.79 17.74 -5.34
N ALA A 88 7.80 17.32 -4.07
CA ALA A 88 7.65 15.93 -3.68
C ALA A 88 6.31 15.35 -4.20
N ALA A 89 6.35 14.15 -4.78
CA ALA A 89 5.20 13.57 -5.47
C ALA A 89 3.94 13.50 -4.59
N PHE A 90 4.11 13.15 -3.32
CA PHE A 90 3.03 13.05 -2.33
C PHE A 90 2.46 14.42 -1.92
N GLN A 91 3.30 15.48 -1.84
CA GLN A 91 2.85 16.84 -1.50
C GLN A 91 1.97 17.47 -2.58
N ARG A 92 2.33 17.32 -3.86
CA ARG A 92 1.52 17.85 -4.97
C ARG A 92 0.12 17.23 -4.96
N TRP A 93 0.08 15.91 -4.77
CA TRP A 93 -1.17 15.16 -4.73
C TRP A 93 -2.00 15.44 -3.50
N ARG A 94 -1.40 15.81 -2.36
CA ARG A 94 -2.16 16.28 -1.20
C ARG A 94 -3.01 17.50 -1.55
N HIS A 95 -2.46 18.48 -2.28
CA HIS A 95 -3.21 19.68 -2.68
C HIS A 95 -4.39 19.34 -3.60
N ASP A 96 -4.16 18.54 -4.64
CA ASP A 96 -5.22 18.05 -5.54
C ASP A 96 -6.26 17.21 -4.80
N HIS A 97 -5.82 16.33 -3.88
CA HIS A 97 -6.66 15.41 -3.12
C HIS A 97 -7.56 16.13 -2.10
N LEU A 98 -7.08 17.21 -1.48
CA LEU A 98 -7.86 18.02 -0.55
C LEU A 98 -8.88 18.91 -1.28
N ASN A 99 -8.54 19.38 -2.49
CA ASN A 99 -9.41 20.24 -3.29
C ASN A 99 -10.44 19.48 -4.16
N ARG A 100 -10.46 18.15 -4.11
CA ARG A 100 -11.37 17.33 -4.92
C ARG A 100 -12.86 17.41 -4.54
N HIS A 101 -13.17 18.08 -3.43
CA HIS A 101 -14.52 18.28 -2.90
C HIS A 101 -15.01 19.73 -3.01
N VAL A 102 -14.24 20.59 -3.69
CA VAL A 102 -14.58 22.01 -3.92
C VAL A 102 -15.18 22.21 -5.30
#